data_AF-A0A2V6JID3-F1
#
_entry.id   AF-A0A2V6JID3-F1
#
_cell.length_a   1.000
_cell.length_b   1.000
_cell.length_c   1.000
_cell.angle_alpha   90.00
_cell.angle_beta   90.00
_cell.angle_gamma   90.00
#
_symmetry.space_group_name_H-M   'P 1'
#
loop_
_entity.id
_entity.type
_entity.pdbx_description
1 polymer ?
#
loop_
_entity_poly.entity_id
_entity_poly.type
_entity_poly.pdbx_seq_one_letter_code
_entity_poly.pdbx_strand_id
1 'polypeptide(L)'
;RIFPIIPPLCLLIAAQTARFLNDEKQRTRNFRWATAILAVAILFSGGYAVSRVVTGYRDHRDALSIFGRKVREQAAANRWRYEAVGSTDEGLPLYLTRPHFLKPEVAVAEWNSGKIDALAVPANQAPQLMRELHDSTRRFESEQRRNLRRPNYILLTH
;
A
#
# COMPACT_ATOMS: atom_id res chain seq x y z
N ARG A 1 -16.45 -1.73 -3.23
CA ARG A 1 -17.87 -1.30 -3.11
C ARG A 1 -18.53 -2.25 -2.11
N ILE A 2 -18.78 -1.78 -0.87
CA ILE A 2 -19.34 -2.58 0.25
C ILE A 2 -20.89 -2.44 0.30
N PHE A 3 -21.48 -1.84 -0.73
CA PHE A 3 -22.78 -1.17 -0.62
C PHE A 3 -24.09 -1.95 -0.90
N PRO A 4 -24.14 -3.25 -1.23
CA PRO A 4 -25.44 -3.95 -1.34
C PRO A 4 -25.79 -4.87 -0.15
N ILE A 5 -24.89 -5.04 0.82
CA ILE A 5 -25.08 -6.04 1.91
C ILE A 5 -25.70 -5.42 3.17
N ILE A 6 -25.65 -4.08 3.31
CA ILE A 6 -26.15 -3.36 4.48
C ILE A 6 -27.68 -3.48 4.64
N PRO A 7 -28.51 -3.27 3.58
CA PRO A 7 -29.96 -3.39 3.71
C PRO A 7 -30.46 -4.80 4.14
N PRO A 8 -29.98 -5.92 3.54
CA PRO A 8 -30.43 -7.25 3.96
C PRO A 8 -29.92 -7.62 5.35
N LEU A 9 -28.75 -7.15 5.79
CA LEU A 9 -28.26 -7.36 7.15
C LEU A 9 -29.13 -6.65 8.20
N CYS A 10 -29.55 -5.40 7.95
CA CYS A 10 -30.48 -4.70 8.84
C CYS A 10 -31.82 -5.43 8.97
N LEU A 11 -32.39 -5.91 7.85
CA LEU A 11 -33.63 -6.69 7.86
C LEU A 11 -33.49 -8.02 8.60
N LEU A 12 -32.36 -8.70 8.44
CA LEU A 12 -32.09 -9.98 9.10
C LEU A 12 -31.91 -9.81 10.61
N ILE A 13 -31.24 -8.74 11.05
CA ILE A 13 -31.13 -8.40 12.48
C ILE A 13 -32.52 -8.09 13.04
N ALA A 14 -33.31 -7.26 12.36
CA ALA A 14 -34.67 -6.91 12.79
C ALA A 14 -35.60 -8.14 12.89
N ALA A 15 -35.48 -9.07 11.95
CA ALA A 15 -36.25 -10.32 11.95
C ALA A 15 -35.81 -11.26 13.09
N GLN A 16 -34.50 -11.32 13.40
CA GLN A 16 -34.02 -12.09 14.54
C GLN A 16 -34.49 -11.48 15.86
N THR A 17 -34.39 -10.16 16.06
CA THR A 17 -34.90 -9.52 17.28
C THR A 17 -36.42 -9.69 17.44
N ALA A 18 -37.20 -9.60 16.36
CA ALA A 18 -38.64 -9.84 16.41
C ALA A 18 -39.00 -11.29 16.81
N ARG A 19 -38.28 -12.29 16.28
CA ARG A 19 -38.45 -13.70 16.67
C ARG A 19 -38.02 -13.97 18.12
N PHE A 20 -36.95 -13.33 18.57
CA PHE A 20 -36.44 -13.48 19.94
C PHE A 20 -37.35 -12.86 21.00
N LEU A 21 -38.09 -11.79 20.66
CA LEU A 21 -39.01 -11.13 21.58
C LEU A 21 -40.32 -11.92 21.81
N ASN A 22 -40.74 -12.73 20.84
CA ASN A 22 -42.01 -13.48 20.89
C ASN A 22 -41.93 -14.85 21.58
N ASP A 23 -40.74 -15.34 21.94
CA ASP A 23 -40.56 -16.69 22.48
C ASP A 23 -40.27 -16.66 24.00
N GLU A 24 -41.34 -16.55 24.80
CA GLU A 24 -41.27 -16.29 26.25
C GLU A 24 -40.77 -17.47 27.10
N LYS A 25 -40.84 -18.72 26.61
CA LYS A 25 -40.64 -19.92 27.45
C LYS A 25 -39.20 -20.47 27.45
N GLN A 26 -38.40 -20.14 26.43
CA GLN A 26 -37.00 -20.57 26.27
C GLN A 26 -35.98 -19.42 26.47
N ARG A 27 -36.45 -18.29 27.02
CA ARG A 27 -35.84 -16.96 26.93
C ARG A 27 -34.47 -16.85 27.61
N THR A 28 -34.29 -17.37 28.82
CA THR A 28 -33.07 -17.11 29.62
C THR A 28 -31.84 -17.86 29.11
N ARG A 29 -31.99 -19.11 28.69
CA ARG A 29 -30.88 -19.93 28.16
C ARG A 29 -30.49 -19.48 26.75
N ASN A 30 -31.47 -19.21 25.89
CA ASN A 30 -31.22 -18.74 24.53
C ASN A 30 -30.66 -17.30 24.52
N PHE A 31 -31.07 -16.44 25.46
CA PHE A 31 -30.54 -15.07 25.56
C PHE A 31 -29.06 -15.04 25.93
N ARG A 32 -28.59 -15.90 26.84
CA ARG A 32 -27.16 -16.01 27.16
C ARG A 32 -26.33 -16.41 25.96
N TRP A 33 -26.79 -17.40 25.19
CA TRP A 33 -26.10 -17.85 23.98
C TRP A 33 -26.15 -16.80 22.86
N ALA A 34 -27.29 -16.15 22.64
CA ALA A 34 -27.42 -15.07 21.66
C ALA A 34 -26.52 -13.87 22.01
N THR A 35 -26.43 -13.51 23.30
CA THR A 35 -25.56 -12.43 23.78
C THR A 35 -24.09 -12.79 23.61
N ALA A 36 -23.71 -14.04 23.91
CA ALA A 36 -22.36 -14.53 23.70
C ALA A 36 -21.97 -14.52 22.22
N ILE A 37 -22.84 -15.00 21.33
CA ILE A 37 -22.62 -14.98 19.87
C ILE A 37 -22.48 -13.53 19.37
N LEU A 38 -23.33 -12.61 19.85
CA LEU A 38 -23.27 -11.21 19.48
C LEU A 38 -21.95 -10.56 19.95
N ALA A 39 -21.53 -10.82 21.18
CA ALA A 39 -20.27 -10.32 21.72
C ALA A 39 -19.06 -10.83 20.92
N VAL A 40 -19.05 -12.12 20.55
CA VAL A 40 -18.01 -12.71 19.69
C VAL A 40 -18.04 -12.09 18.30
N ALA A 41 -19.21 -11.86 17.70
CA ALA A 41 -19.34 -11.23 16.40
C ALA A 41 -18.81 -9.77 16.41
N ILE A 42 -19.10 -9.01 17.47
CA ILE A 42 -18.58 -7.65 17.66
C ILE A 42 -17.06 -7.66 17.81
N LEU A 43 -16.52 -8.54 18.65
CA LEU A 43 -15.07 -8.70 18.84
C LEU A 43 -14.38 -9.11 17.54
N PHE A 44 -14.97 -10.04 16.79
CA PHE A 44 -14.41 -10.51 15.53
C PHE A 44 -14.47 -9.44 14.43
N SER A 45 -15.59 -8.72 14.31
CA SER A 45 -15.73 -7.62 13.34
C SER A 45 -14.80 -6.45 13.68
N GLY A 46 -14.71 -6.09 14.96
CA GLY A 46 -13.78 -5.06 15.44
C GLY A 46 -12.32 -5.47 15.24
N GLY A 47 -11.97 -6.71 15.62
CA GLY A 47 -10.64 -7.28 15.43
C GLY A 47 -10.23 -7.37 13.96
N TYR A 48 -11.16 -7.75 13.07
CA TYR A 48 -10.92 -7.78 11.63
C TYR A 48 -10.66 -6.37 11.07
N ALA A 49 -11.43 -5.36 11.50
CA ALA A 49 -11.21 -3.98 11.07
C ALA A 49 -9.83 -3.45 11.53
N VAL A 50 -9.47 -3.66 12.79
CA VAL A 50 -8.15 -3.26 13.33
C VAL A 50 -7.02 -4.00 12.60
N SER A 51 -7.16 -5.31 12.41
CA SER A 51 -6.19 -6.11 11.66
C SER A 51 -6.00 -5.60 10.23
N ARG A 52 -7.10 -5.29 9.52
CA ARG A 52 -7.04 -4.75 8.15
C ARG A 52 -6.37 -3.38 8.09
N VAL A 53 -6.61 -2.50 9.07
CA VAL A 53 -5.95 -1.19 9.15
C VAL A 53 -4.46 -1.35 9.44
N VAL A 54 -4.08 -2.19 10.41
CA VAL A 54 -2.67 -2.42 10.76
C VAL A 54 -1.92 -3.07 9.61
N THR A 55 -2.47 -4.13 9.00
CA THR A 55 -1.82 -4.79 7.86
C THR A 55 -1.74 -3.85 6.66
N GLY A 56 -2.82 -3.13 6.32
CA GLY A 56 -2.79 -2.18 5.20
C GLY A 56 -1.80 -1.03 5.39
N TYR A 57 -1.63 -0.54 6.62
CA TYR A 57 -0.70 0.55 6.94
C TYR A 57 0.76 0.08 7.02
N ARG A 58 1.01 -1.12 7.56
CA ARG A 58 2.37 -1.66 7.73
C ARG A 58 2.98 -2.12 6.40
N ASP A 59 2.17 -2.80 5.57
CA ASP A 59 2.57 -3.29 4.24
C ASP A 59 2.94 -2.13 3.28
N HIS A 60 2.34 -0.95 3.49
CA HIS A 60 2.71 0.27 2.76
C HIS A 60 4.14 0.76 3.04
N ARG A 61 4.61 0.57 4.28
CA ARG A 61 5.89 1.12 4.76
C ARG A 61 7.05 0.17 4.49
N ASP A 62 6.80 -1.13 4.61
CA ASP A 62 7.84 -2.15 4.47
C ASP A 62 8.36 -2.21 3.03
N ALA A 63 7.49 -2.21 2.03
CA ALA A 63 7.92 -2.28 0.62
C ALA A 63 8.80 -1.08 0.18
N LEU A 64 8.49 0.16 0.63
CA LEU A 64 9.26 1.34 0.25
C LEU A 64 10.59 1.43 1.02
N SER A 65 10.56 1.07 2.30
CA SER A 65 11.77 1.05 3.13
C SER A 65 12.76 0.00 2.67
N ILE A 66 12.29 -1.19 2.27
CA ILE A 66 13.13 -2.25 1.70
C ILE A 66 13.73 -1.80 0.37
N PHE A 67 12.93 -1.21 -0.53
CA PHE A 67 13.43 -0.68 -1.80
C PHE A 67 14.46 0.42 -1.58
N GLY A 68 14.14 1.45 -0.79
CA GLY A 68 15.06 2.56 -0.52
C GLY A 68 16.36 2.12 0.14
N ARG A 69 16.30 1.15 1.07
CA ARG A 69 17.49 0.55 1.67
C ARG A 69 18.38 -0.14 0.62
N LYS A 70 17.80 -0.97 -0.26
CA LYS A 70 18.55 -1.65 -1.33
C LYS A 70 19.19 -0.66 -2.30
N VAL A 71 18.48 0.39 -2.69
CA VAL A 71 19.02 1.46 -3.57
C VAL A 71 20.22 2.12 -2.91
N ARG A 72 20.13 2.46 -1.61
CA ARG A 72 21.23 3.07 -0.86
C ARG A 72 22.44 2.15 -0.72
N GLU A 73 22.22 0.87 -0.43
CA GLU A 73 23.29 -0.14 -0.35
C GLU A 73 24.03 -0.27 -1.69
N GLN A 74 23.30 -0.34 -2.80
CA GLN A 74 23.89 -0.45 -4.13
C GLN A 74 24.57 0.84 -4.60
N ALA A 75 23.98 1.99 -4.29
CA ALA A 75 24.59 3.26 -4.58
C ALA A 75 25.90 3.46 -3.78
N ALA A 76 25.92 3.05 -2.52
CA ALA A 76 27.14 3.09 -1.70
C ALA A 76 28.22 2.13 -2.24
N ALA A 77 27.84 0.92 -2.65
CA ALA A 77 28.76 -0.07 -3.20
C ALA A 77 29.39 0.37 -4.53
N ASN A 78 28.61 1.02 -5.40
CA ASN A 78 29.04 1.42 -6.75
C ASN A 78 29.38 2.92 -6.89
N ARG A 79 29.32 3.68 -5.78
CA ARG A 79 29.47 5.16 -5.74
C ARG A 79 28.53 5.91 -6.71
N TRP A 80 27.32 5.40 -6.90
CA TRP A 80 26.36 6.04 -7.80
C TRP A 80 25.76 7.30 -7.21
N ARG A 81 25.62 8.34 -8.04
CA ARG A 81 24.78 9.50 -7.76
C ARG A 81 23.35 9.14 -8.14
N TYR A 82 22.55 8.83 -7.13
CA TYR A 82 21.16 8.41 -7.32
C TYR A 82 20.17 9.50 -6.96
N GLU A 83 19.10 9.60 -7.74
CA GLU A 83 18.01 10.54 -7.53
C GLU A 83 16.64 9.88 -7.72
N ALA A 84 15.57 10.58 -7.33
CA ALA A 84 14.21 10.07 -7.38
C ALA A 84 13.32 10.95 -8.26
N VAL A 85 12.54 10.33 -9.15
CA VAL A 85 11.44 10.97 -9.89
C VAL A 85 10.13 10.47 -9.31
N GLY A 86 9.17 11.38 -9.12
CA GLY A 86 7.86 11.03 -8.59
C GLY A 86 6.79 11.98 -9.11
N SER A 87 5.56 11.47 -9.25
CA SER A 87 4.44 12.31 -9.70
C SER A 87 3.19 12.22 -8.80
N THR A 88 3.19 11.46 -7.70
CA THR A 88 2.01 11.39 -6.80
C THR A 88 2.29 10.83 -5.39
N ASP A 89 3.31 9.98 -5.23
CA ASP A 89 3.60 9.31 -3.96
C ASP A 89 4.74 9.99 -3.19
N GLU A 90 4.40 10.83 -2.21
CA GLU A 90 5.32 11.68 -1.42
C GLU A 90 6.32 10.92 -0.51
N GLY A 91 6.19 9.60 -0.39
CA GLY A 91 6.93 8.81 0.60
C GLY A 91 8.34 8.38 0.19
N LEU A 92 8.65 8.27 -1.10
CA LEU A 92 9.93 7.69 -1.57
C LEU A 92 11.18 8.55 -1.25
N PRO A 93 11.17 9.89 -1.33
CA PRO A 93 12.37 10.70 -1.10
C PRO A 93 12.88 10.54 0.34
N LEU A 94 11.96 10.34 1.30
CA LEU A 94 12.29 10.06 2.70
C LEU A 94 13.16 8.80 2.85
N TYR A 95 12.86 7.74 2.11
CA TYR A 95 13.60 6.47 2.19
C TYR A 95 14.90 6.48 1.40
N LEU A 96 15.00 7.35 0.39
CA LEU A 96 16.22 7.61 -0.36
C LEU A 96 17.10 8.69 0.29
N THR A 97 16.66 9.29 1.40
CA THR A 97 17.33 10.41 2.06
C THR A 97 17.60 11.57 1.09
N ARG A 98 16.66 11.81 0.17
CA ARG A 98 16.72 12.91 -0.79
C ARG A 98 15.72 14.00 -0.40
N PRO A 99 16.09 15.28 -0.56
CA PRO A 99 15.28 16.38 -0.07
C PRO A 99 13.95 16.47 -0.83
N HIS A 100 13.94 16.20 -2.14
CA HIS A 100 12.74 16.31 -2.98
C HIS A 100 12.81 15.36 -4.18
N PHE A 101 11.67 15.15 -4.85
CA PHE A 101 11.64 14.54 -6.17
C PHE A 101 12.14 15.51 -7.23
N LEU A 102 12.94 15.01 -8.16
CA LEU A 102 13.20 15.72 -9.41
C LEU A 102 12.00 15.61 -10.34
N LYS A 103 11.76 16.70 -11.06
CA LYS A 103 10.81 16.69 -12.17
C LYS A 103 11.34 15.79 -13.29
N PRO A 104 10.48 15.03 -14.00
CA PRO A 104 10.91 14.12 -15.05
C PRO A 104 11.85 14.76 -16.08
N GLU A 105 11.57 16.01 -16.48
CA GLU A 105 12.34 16.72 -17.50
C GLU A 105 13.75 17.07 -17.01
N VAL A 106 13.87 17.45 -15.73
CA VAL A 106 15.16 17.76 -15.09
C VAL A 106 15.96 16.48 -14.88
N ALA A 107 15.30 15.40 -14.48
CA ALA A 107 15.94 14.10 -14.29
C ALA A 107 16.52 13.55 -15.61
N VAL A 108 15.81 13.69 -16.72
CA VAL A 108 16.30 13.31 -18.06
C VAL A 108 17.53 14.15 -18.45
N ALA A 109 17.48 15.48 -18.23
CA ALA A 109 18.60 16.36 -18.53
C ALA A 109 19.84 16.05 -17.68
N GLU A 110 19.66 15.79 -16.39
CA GLU A 110 20.76 15.44 -15.48
C GLU A 110 21.32 14.03 -15.73
N TRP A 111 20.48 13.09 -16.14
CA TRP A 111 20.92 11.77 -16.60
C TRP A 111 21.76 11.86 -17.87
N ASN A 112 21.23 12.50 -18.91
CA ASN A 112 21.89 12.61 -20.21
C ASN A 112 23.16 13.47 -20.15
N SER A 113 23.30 14.34 -19.14
CA SER A 113 24.54 15.08 -18.86
C SER A 113 25.52 14.32 -17.96
N GLY A 114 25.22 13.08 -17.57
CA GLY A 114 26.07 12.25 -16.72
C GLY A 114 26.23 12.82 -15.31
N LYS A 115 25.24 13.54 -14.79
CA LYS A 115 25.21 14.02 -13.39
C LYS A 115 24.59 13.01 -12.44
N ILE A 116 23.74 12.14 -12.96
CA ILE A 116 23.03 11.09 -12.24
C ILE A 116 23.41 9.74 -12.86
N ASP A 117 23.76 8.77 -12.02
CA ASP A 117 24.16 7.42 -12.43
C ASP A 117 23.04 6.40 -12.17
N ALA A 118 22.06 6.75 -11.33
CA ALA A 118 20.93 5.90 -10.98
C ALA A 118 19.65 6.70 -10.71
N LEU A 119 18.50 6.21 -11.18
CA LEU A 119 17.22 6.90 -11.08
C LEU A 119 16.13 5.97 -10.57
N ALA A 120 15.52 6.33 -9.44
CA ALA A 120 14.35 5.64 -8.92
C ALA A 120 13.09 6.26 -9.55
N VAL A 121 12.35 5.46 -10.33
CA VAL A 121 11.17 5.91 -11.07
C VAL A 121 9.94 5.05 -10.77
N PRO A 122 8.72 5.59 -10.85
CA PRO A 122 7.49 4.81 -10.80
C PRO A 122 7.41 3.86 -12.01
N ALA A 123 7.03 2.60 -11.79
CA ALA A 123 6.97 1.56 -12.81
C ALA A 123 6.01 1.89 -13.97
N ASN A 124 4.97 2.69 -13.71
CA ASN A 124 4.04 3.18 -14.73
C ASN A 124 4.64 4.28 -15.62
N GLN A 125 5.61 5.05 -15.11
CA GLN A 125 6.29 6.13 -15.85
C GLN A 125 7.61 5.67 -16.47
N ALA A 126 8.19 4.57 -15.97
CA ALA A 126 9.41 3.97 -16.48
C ALA A 126 9.41 3.76 -18.02
N PRO A 127 8.34 3.28 -18.68
CA PRO A 127 8.35 3.06 -20.13
C PRO A 127 8.42 4.35 -20.97
N GLN A 128 8.01 5.48 -20.39
CA GLN A 128 8.11 6.78 -21.04
C GLN A 128 9.51 7.35 -20.80
N LEU A 129 9.96 7.42 -19.55
CA LEU A 129 11.28 7.91 -19.20
C LEU A 129 12.43 7.11 -19.85
N MET A 130 12.33 5.78 -19.93
CA MET A 130 13.38 4.97 -20.57
C MET A 130 13.56 5.25 -22.07
N ARG A 131 12.55 5.84 -22.74
CA ARG A 131 12.72 6.28 -24.13
C ARG A 131 13.54 7.56 -24.25
N GLU A 132 13.60 8.35 -23.17
CA GLU A 132 14.29 9.65 -23.11
C GLU A 132 15.66 9.56 -22.41
N LEU A 133 15.85 8.55 -21.56
CA LEU A 133 17.11 8.25 -20.86
C LEU A 133 18.01 7.38 -21.77
N HIS A 134 19.08 7.96 -22.30
CA HIS A 134 20.08 7.22 -23.06
C HIS A 134 20.79 6.18 -22.17
N ASP A 135 21.05 4.98 -22.72
CA ASP A 135 21.72 3.86 -22.06
C ASP A 135 21.11 3.37 -20.74
N SER A 136 19.81 3.60 -20.53
CA SER A 136 19.14 3.16 -19.30
C SER A 136 18.91 1.64 -19.24
N THR A 137 19.45 1.02 -18.18
CA THR A 137 19.23 -0.40 -17.86
C THR A 137 18.38 -0.54 -16.62
N ARG A 138 17.37 -1.45 -16.66
CA ARG A 138 16.59 -1.82 -15.47
C ARG A 138 17.41 -2.73 -14.58
N ARG A 139 17.63 -2.33 -13.32
CA ARG A 139 18.42 -3.12 -12.38
C ARG A 139 17.53 -3.93 -11.43
N PHE A 140 16.61 -3.27 -10.71
CA PHE A 140 15.74 -3.91 -9.73
C PHE A 140 14.38 -3.23 -9.65
N GLU A 141 13.34 -4.00 -9.32
CA GLU A 141 11.97 -3.54 -9.11
C GLU A 141 11.55 -3.79 -7.65
N SER A 142 10.76 -2.88 -7.08
CA SER A 142 10.14 -3.06 -5.77
C SER A 142 9.05 -4.13 -5.84
N GLU A 143 8.91 -4.96 -4.81
CA GLU A 143 7.86 -5.98 -4.79
C GLU A 143 6.45 -5.41 -5.00
N GLN A 144 5.63 -6.17 -5.74
CA GLN A 144 4.28 -5.77 -6.09
C GLN A 144 3.39 -5.72 -4.85
N ARG A 145 2.92 -4.52 -4.52
CA ARG A 145 2.01 -4.31 -3.39
C ARG A 145 0.65 -4.95 -3.68
N ARG A 146 0.35 -6.10 -3.06
CA ARG A 146 -0.92 -6.83 -3.25
C ARG A 146 -2.19 -6.03 -2.92
N ASN A 147 -2.11 -4.97 -2.12
CA ASN A 147 -3.29 -4.29 -1.55
C ASN A 147 -3.42 -2.79 -1.88
N LEU A 148 -2.48 -2.17 -2.60
CA LEU A 148 -2.51 -0.73 -2.88
C LEU A 148 -2.46 -0.48 -4.38
N ARG A 149 -3.40 0.34 -4.86
CA ARG A 149 -3.49 0.88 -6.24
C ARG A 149 -2.32 1.81 -6.63
N ARG A 150 -1.21 1.78 -5.86
CA ARG A 150 -0.07 2.67 -6.00
C ARG A 150 1.02 1.99 -6.83
N PRO A 151 1.73 2.73 -7.69
CA PRO A 151 2.71 2.17 -8.61
C PRO A 151 3.89 1.54 -7.85
N ASN A 152 4.39 0.42 -8.39
CA ASN A 152 5.71 -0.10 -8.02
C ASN A 152 6.79 0.92 -8.41
N TYR A 153 8.00 0.77 -7.86
CA TYR A 153 9.17 1.56 -8.23
C TYR A 153 10.25 0.68 -8.86
N ILE A 154 10.97 1.24 -9.82
CA ILE A 154 12.07 0.59 -10.53
C ILE A 154 13.30 1.47 -10.39
N LEU A 155 14.46 0.85 -10.15
CA LEU A 155 15.76 1.49 -10.24
C LEU A 155 16.31 1.32 -11.65
N LEU A 156 16.55 2.44 -12.33
CA LEU A 156 17.27 2.54 -13.58
C LEU A 156 18.73 2.91 -13.29
N THR A 157 19.68 2.31 -14.01
CA THR A 157 21.12 2.64 -13.95
C THR A 157 21.66 2.88 -15.36
N HIS A 158 22.71 3.68 -15.47
CA HIS A 158 23.48 3.84 -16.70
C HIS A 158 24.29 2.57 -17.02
#